data_AF-A0A6A6JXI8-F1
#
_entry.id   AF-A0A6A6JXI8-F1
#
_cell.length_a   1.000
_cell.length_b   1.000
_cell.length_c   1.000
_cell.angle_alpha   90.00
_cell.angle_beta   90.00
_cell.angle_gamma   90.00
#
_symmetry.space_group_name_H-M   'P 1'
#
loop_
_entity.id
_entity.type
_entity.pdbx_description
1 polymer ?
#
loop_
_entity_poly.entity_id
_entity_poly.type
_entity_poly.pdbx_seq_one_letter_code
_entity_poly.pdbx_strand_id
1 'polypeptide(L)' 'MTDPSTAASPPDGVDEETWTIIQVMGFGSFKSTKETKVPGNERNYGVRKDKVLKARQYMNRVGGFNRPLSPTRG' A
#
# COMPACT_ATOMS: atom_id res chain seq x y z
N MET A 1 -18.90 14.75 10.04
CA MET A 1 -19.56 15.20 11.28
C MET A 1 -18.45 15.57 12.27
N THR A 2 -17.81 16.72 12.05
CA THR A 2 -16.85 17.36 12.97
C THR A 2 -17.02 18.84 12.71
N ASP A 3 -17.55 19.56 13.69
CA ASP A 3 -17.95 20.96 13.56
C ASP A 3 -16.71 21.87 13.38
N PRO A 4 -16.76 22.90 12.52
CA PRO A 4 -15.60 23.77 12.24
C PRO A 4 -15.35 24.84 13.32
N SER A 5 -16.01 24.78 14.49
CA SER A 5 -16.12 25.91 15.44
C SER A 5 -15.58 25.65 16.85
N THR A 6 -14.64 24.73 17.04
CA THR A 6 -13.88 24.65 18.30
C THR A 6 -12.49 25.23 18.07
N ALA A 7 -12.38 26.56 18.06
CA ALA A 7 -11.12 27.19 18.40
C ALA A 7 -10.81 26.78 19.84
N ALA A 8 -9.73 26.03 20.04
CA ALA A 8 -9.28 25.69 21.38
C ALA A 8 -9.08 27.00 22.16
N SER A 9 -9.70 27.10 23.34
CA SER A 9 -9.47 28.23 24.24
C SER A 9 -8.01 28.25 24.69
N PRO A 10 -7.45 29.43 24.98
CA PRO A 10 -6.10 29.54 25.51
C PRO A 10 -5.92 28.62 26.72
N PRO A 11 -4.81 27.86 26.81
CA PRO A 11 -4.46 27.12 28.01
C PRO A 11 -4.39 28.04 29.24
N ASP A 12 -4.68 27.51 30.43
CA ASP A 12 -4.57 28.29 31.67
C ASP A 12 -3.13 28.81 31.84
N GLY A 13 -2.96 30.14 31.86
CA GLY A 13 -1.68 30.82 32.07
C GLY A 13 -0.98 31.35 30.82
N VAL A 14 -1.56 31.23 29.63
CA VAL A 14 -1.11 31.97 28.43
C VAL A 14 -2.09 33.11 28.13
N ASP A 15 -1.54 34.29 27.89
CA ASP A 15 -2.32 35.47 27.48
C ASP A 15 -2.83 35.34 26.03
N GLU A 16 -3.81 36.16 25.67
CA GLU A 16 -4.47 36.11 24.36
C GLU A 16 -3.50 36.42 23.20
N GLU A 17 -2.52 37.29 23.42
CA GLU A 17 -1.53 37.67 22.40
C GLU A 17 -0.56 36.52 22.15
N THR A 18 -0.03 35.89 23.20
CA THR A 18 0.84 34.72 23.08
C THR A 18 0.10 33.53 22.49
N TRP A 19 -1.17 33.31 22.85
CA TRP A 19 -2.01 32.29 22.21
C TRP A 19 -2.18 32.53 20.71
N THR A 20 -2.43 33.79 20.31
CA THR A 20 -2.53 34.18 18.90
C THR A 20 -1.23 33.90 18.16
N ILE A 21 -0.08 34.21 18.76
CA ILE A 21 1.24 33.95 18.18
C ILE A 21 1.48 32.43 18.02
N ILE A 22 1.13 31.62 19.02
CA ILE A 22 1.21 30.15 18.97
C ILE A 22 0.34 29.59 17.83
N GLN A 23 -0.85 30.14 17.65
CA GLN A 23 -1.76 29.78 16.55
C GLN A 23 -1.16 30.13 15.18
N VAL A 24 -0.62 31.35 15.03
CA VAL A 24 -0.01 31.87 13.80
C VAL A 24 1.24 31.08 13.42
N MET A 25 2.04 30.68 14.41
CA MET A 25 3.21 29.83 14.19
C MET A 25 2.84 28.35 13.94
N GLY A 26 1.56 27.97 14.06
CA GLY A 26 1.09 26.62 13.78
C GLY A 26 1.25 25.62 14.92
N PHE A 27 1.57 26.08 16.13
CA PHE A 27 1.73 25.24 17.33
C PHE A 27 0.42 25.00 18.10
N GLY A 28 -0.67 25.69 17.74
CA GLY A 28 -1.95 25.59 18.43
C GLY A 28 -2.65 24.22 18.33
N SER A 29 -2.31 23.38 17.34
CA SER A 29 -2.90 22.03 17.23
C SER A 29 -2.04 21.08 16.40
N PHE A 30 -1.75 19.90 16.96
CA PHE A 30 -1.11 18.79 16.24
C PHE A 30 -2.17 17.75 15.84
N LYS A 31 -2.31 17.53 14.54
CA LYS A 31 -3.10 16.41 14.01
C LYS A 31 -2.18 15.21 13.78
N SER A 32 -2.63 14.02 14.15
CA SER A 32 -1.93 12.76 13.86
C SER A 32 -2.65 12.00 12.75
N THR A 33 -1.89 11.33 11.88
CA THR A 33 -2.41 10.40 10.87
C THR A 33 -2.35 8.94 11.32
N LYS A 34 -2.01 8.69 12.59
CA LYS A 34 -1.96 7.33 13.14
C LYS A 34 -3.35 6.69 13.05
N GLU A 35 -3.41 5.51 12.42
CA GLU A 35 -4.65 4.73 12.18
C GLU A 35 -5.72 5.43 11.34
N THR A 36 -5.43 6.57 10.71
CA THR A 36 -6.36 7.24 9.79
C THR A 36 -6.03 6.92 8.33
N LYS A 37 -7.08 6.75 7.52
CA LYS A 37 -6.93 6.52 6.09
C LYS A 37 -6.67 7.85 5.38
N VAL A 38 -5.44 8.07 4.92
CA VAL A 38 -5.08 9.27 4.17
C VAL A 38 -5.54 9.12 2.71
N PRO A 39 -6.45 9.97 2.21
CA PRO A 39 -6.91 9.90 0.83
C PRO A 39 -5.73 10.09 -0.13
N GLY A 40 -5.67 9.28 -1.18
CA GLY A 40 -4.56 9.27 -2.15
C GLY A 40 -3.44 8.27 -1.84
N ASN A 41 -3.32 7.77 -0.61
CA ASN A 41 -2.28 6.78 -0.28
C ASN A 41 -2.71 5.33 -0.60
N GLU A 42 -3.97 5.10 -0.96
CA GLU A 42 -4.55 3.76 -1.16
C GLU A 42 -3.94 2.99 -2.33
N ARG A 43 -3.37 3.71 -3.30
CA ARG A 43 -2.77 3.15 -4.53
C ARG A 43 -1.25 3.12 -4.49
N ASN A 44 -0.64 3.59 -3.40
CA ASN A 44 0.81 3.59 -3.20
C ASN A 44 1.27 2.25 -2.63
N TYR A 45 1.06 1.17 -3.38
CA TYR A 45 1.61 -0.13 -3.05
C TYR A 45 2.10 -0.85 -4.31
N GLY A 46 3.23 -1.54 -4.18
CA GLY A 46 3.80 -2.38 -5.22
C GLY A 46 4.08 -3.76 -4.65
N VAL A 47 3.65 -4.81 -5.36
CA VAL A 47 3.96 -6.20 -5.00
C VAL A 47 4.97 -6.76 -5.99
N ARG A 48 6.17 -7.09 -5.51
CA ARG A 48 7.15 -7.82 -6.33
C ARG A 48 6.71 -9.28 -6.45
N LYS A 49 6.51 -9.75 -7.68
CA LYS A 49 6.19 -11.15 -7.97
C LYS A 49 7.23 -11.72 -8.91
N ASP A 50 8.15 -12.50 -8.38
CA ASP A 50 9.17 -13.19 -9.18
C ASP A 50 8.58 -14.50 -9.70
N LYS A 51 8.51 -14.65 -11.02
CA LYS A 51 8.11 -15.91 -11.65
C LYS A 51 9.33 -16.79 -11.82
N VAL A 52 9.33 -17.95 -11.18
CA VAL A 52 10.40 -18.94 -11.37
C VAL A 52 10.31 -19.54 -12.78
N LEU A 53 11.40 -19.46 -13.53
CA LEU A 53 11.52 -20.13 -14.83
C LEU A 53 11.62 -21.64 -14.61
N LYS A 54 10.57 -22.38 -15.02
CA LYS A 54 10.59 -23.85 -15.01
C LYS A 54 11.18 -24.34 -16.33
N ALA A 55 12.38 -24.93 -16.27
CA ALA A 55 13.00 -25.55 -17.43
C ALA A 55 12.15 -26.73 -17.92
N ARG A 56 12.03 -26.87 -19.24
CA ARG A 56 11.33 -28.00 -19.86
C ARG A 56 12.30 -29.17 -19.97
N GLN A 57 11.86 -30.35 -19.53
CA GLN A 57 12.62 -31.59 -19.72
C GLN A 57 12.40 -32.10 -21.14
N TYR A 58 13.45 -32.12 -21.93
CA TYR A 58 13.43 -32.62 -23.30
C TYR A 58 13.94 -34.06 -23.40
N MET A 59 15.00 -34.40 -22.64
CA MET A 59 15.58 -35.75 -22.64
C MET A 59 14.83 -36.68 -21.68
N ASN A 60 14.70 -37.95 -22.07
CA ASN A 60 14.12 -39.02 -21.26
C ASN A 60 12.67 -38.74 -20.80
N ARG A 61 11.84 -38.16 -21.70
CA ARG A 61 10.39 -38.08 -21.45
C ARG A 61 9.79 -39.48 -21.55
N VAL A 62 8.99 -39.88 -20.55
CA VAL A 62 8.33 -41.19 -20.44
C VAL A 62 7.47 -41.55 -21.68
N GLY A 63 7.08 -40.55 -22.49
CA GLY A 63 6.29 -40.75 -23.72
C GLY A 63 7.06 -40.92 -25.03
N GLY A 64 8.40 -40.85 -25.04
CA GLY A 64 9.21 -40.92 -26.26
C GLY A 64 8.91 -39.81 -27.30
N PHE A 65 9.73 -39.70 -28.35
CA PHE A 65 9.47 -38.80 -29.50
C PHE A 65 8.64 -39.49 -30.60
N ASN A 66 8.76 -40.81 -30.71
CA ASN A 66 8.11 -41.58 -31.77
C ASN A 66 6.68 -41.98 -31.36
N ARG A 67 5.69 -41.57 -32.16
CA ARG A 67 4.35 -42.17 -32.12
C ARG A 67 4.44 -43.61 -32.64
N PRO A 68 3.76 -44.59 -32.02
CA PRO A 68 3.74 -45.96 -32.56
C PRO A 68 3.22 -45.92 -33.99
N LEU A 69 3.93 -46.59 -34.91
CA LEU A 69 3.47 -46.76 -36.29
C LEU A 69 2.19 -47.60 -36.24
N SER A 70 1.10 -47.12 -36.85
CA SER A 70 -0.11 -47.92 -37.00
C SER A 70 0.24 -49.25 -37.69
N PRO A 71 -0.39 -50.38 -37.30
CA PRO A 71 -0.06 -51.67 -37.88
C PRO A 71 -0.18 -51.61 -39.40
N THR A 72 0.84 -52.10 -40.13
CA THR A 72 0.69 -52.42 -41.55
C THR A 72 -0.44 -53.43 -41.67
N ARG A 73 -1.50 -53.05 -42.39
CA ARG A 73 -2.64 -53.95 -42.65
C ARG A 73 -2.08 -55.21 -43.30
N GLY A 74 -2.43 -56.37 -42.72
CA GLY A 74 -2.10 -57.68 -43.27
C GLY A 74 -2.65 -57.88 -44.67
#